data_AF-A0A9K3LRA2-F1
#
_entry.id   AF-A0A9K3LRA2-F1
#
_cell.length_a   1.000
_cell.length_b   1.000
_cell.length_c   1.000
_cell.angle_alpha   90.00
_cell.angle_beta   90.00
_cell.angle_gamma   90.00
#
_symmetry.space_group_name_H-M   'P 1'
#
loop_
_entity.id
_entity.type
_entity.pdbx_description
1 polymer ?
#
loop_
_entity_poly.entity_id
_entity_poly.type
_entity_poly.pdbx_seq_one_letter_code
_entity_poly.pdbx_strand_id
1 'polypeptide(L)'
;MSKRHGKRIVVPTRTIQGGIDFKFETDPYDVELHGLMTPEQYTEAMENLNNKLRPSRSGKADGVLLAAGPLLVPLALWGIRHRNQTKRRKRLLHDGIHEFNMQYQELLMRWNRRPESFLTIERRHTNNNPLDQETAMAHATLVSDVIAPSTLAPPGNMTPQHHQTVIQPHMAPSEPSSSGLV
;
A
#
# COMPACT_ATOMS: atom_id res chain seq x y z
N MET A 1 -26.64 21.98 1.48
CA MET A 1 -25.95 21.42 2.66
C MET A 1 -24.45 21.35 2.40
N SER A 2 -23.67 22.32 2.88
CA SER A 2 -22.19 22.24 2.83
C SER A 2 -21.72 21.13 3.76
N LYS A 3 -21.24 20.02 3.19
CA LYS A 3 -20.51 19.01 3.96
C LYS A 3 -19.34 19.74 4.63
N ARG A 4 -19.25 19.72 5.95
CA ARG A 4 -18.07 20.24 6.66
C ARG A 4 -16.90 19.37 6.22
N HIS A 5 -16.04 19.90 5.36
CA HIS A 5 -14.82 19.21 4.97
C HIS A 5 -13.93 19.26 6.22
N GLY A 6 -13.75 18.11 6.88
CA GLY A 6 -12.81 18.02 8.00
C GLY A 6 -11.42 18.45 7.56
N LYS A 7 -10.59 18.86 8.53
CA LYS A 7 -9.16 19.10 8.30
C LYS A 7 -8.57 17.87 7.62
N ARG A 8 -8.04 18.02 6.41
CA ARG A 8 -7.48 16.93 5.59
C ARG A 8 -6.25 17.45 4.86
N ILE A 9 -5.21 16.65 4.83
CA ILE A 9 -4.03 16.90 4.00
C ILE A 9 -4.32 16.34 2.62
N VAL A 10 -4.24 17.19 1.59
CA VAL A 10 -4.19 16.75 0.20
C VAL A 10 -2.73 16.61 -0.19
N VAL A 11 -2.29 15.39 -0.50
CA VAL A 11 -0.90 15.11 -0.80
C VAL A 11 -0.61 15.52 -2.25
N PRO A 12 0.30 16.47 -2.50
CA PRO A 12 0.65 16.89 -3.86
C PRO A 12 1.35 15.76 -4.63
N THR A 13 1.18 15.77 -5.94
CA THR A 13 1.86 14.84 -6.85
C THR A 13 2.57 15.62 -7.95
N ARG A 14 3.75 15.16 -8.32
CA ARG A 14 4.46 15.64 -9.51
C ARG A 14 4.62 14.55 -10.54
N THR A 15 4.60 14.95 -11.81
CA THR A 15 4.90 14.06 -12.94
C THR A 15 6.40 13.77 -12.99
N ILE A 16 6.75 12.55 -13.39
CA ILE A 16 8.12 12.12 -13.61
C ILE A 16 8.21 11.35 -14.93
N GLN A 17 9.43 11.17 -15.45
CA GLN A 17 9.69 10.35 -16.64
C GLN A 17 8.85 10.78 -17.86
N GLY A 18 8.78 12.10 -18.12
CA GLY A 18 8.02 12.63 -19.26
C GLY A 18 6.50 12.49 -19.14
N GLY A 19 5.96 12.33 -17.92
CA GLY A 19 4.51 12.28 -17.67
C GLY A 19 3.92 10.86 -17.65
N ILE A 20 4.74 9.83 -17.79
CA ILE A 20 4.30 8.43 -17.74
C ILE A 20 3.98 7.99 -16.30
N ASP A 21 4.72 8.54 -15.34
CA ASP A 21 4.62 8.18 -13.93
C ASP A 21 4.44 9.44 -13.06
N PHE A 22 4.08 9.22 -11.78
CA PHE A 22 3.99 10.29 -10.78
C PHE A 22 4.68 9.89 -9.48
N LYS A 23 5.09 10.90 -8.72
CA LYS A 23 5.67 10.78 -7.38
C LYS A 23 4.90 11.70 -6.43
N PHE A 24 4.67 11.28 -5.19
CA PHE A 24 4.13 12.16 -4.15
C PHE A 24 5.21 13.12 -3.68
N GLU A 25 4.86 14.38 -3.43
CA GLU A 25 5.82 15.35 -2.90
C GLU A 25 6.17 15.01 -1.45
N THR A 26 7.46 14.92 -1.18
CA THR A 26 7.98 14.55 0.15
C THR A 26 8.23 15.78 1.00
N ASP A 27 8.41 16.94 0.37
CA ASP A 27 8.61 18.21 1.04
C ASP A 27 7.30 18.72 1.67
N PRO A 28 7.26 19.02 2.98
CA PRO A 28 6.08 19.56 3.65
C PRO A 28 5.86 21.07 3.44
N TYR A 29 6.80 21.84 2.87
CA TYR A 29 6.70 23.31 2.82
C TYR A 29 5.43 23.82 2.11
N ASP A 30 4.99 23.15 1.04
CA ASP A 30 3.80 23.53 0.26
C ASP A 30 2.53 22.78 0.71
N VAL A 31 2.56 22.12 1.87
CA VAL A 31 1.49 21.23 2.33
C VAL A 31 0.89 21.71 3.65
N GLU A 32 -0.40 21.99 3.64
CA GLU A 32 -1.14 22.35 4.85
C GLU A 32 -1.35 21.11 5.75
N LEU A 33 -0.46 20.89 6.71
CA LEU A 33 -0.52 19.71 7.60
C LEU A 33 -1.69 19.77 8.61
N HIS A 34 -2.24 20.96 8.87
CA HIS A 34 -3.34 21.21 9.82
C HIS A 34 -3.13 20.65 11.24
N GLY A 35 -1.89 20.36 11.63
CA GLY A 35 -1.55 19.70 12.90
C GLY A 35 -1.95 18.22 12.98
N LEU A 36 -2.21 17.56 11.84
CA LEU A 36 -2.53 16.13 11.80
C LEU A 36 -1.28 15.26 11.97
N MET A 37 -0.12 15.75 11.53
CA MET A 37 1.17 15.09 11.67
C MET A 37 2.28 16.13 11.67
N THR A 38 3.47 15.76 12.16
CA THR A 38 4.66 16.61 12.07
C THR A 38 5.24 16.61 10.65
N PRO A 39 6.02 17.63 10.26
CA PRO A 39 6.70 17.67 8.96
C PRO A 39 7.60 16.44 8.70
N GLU A 40 8.27 15.94 9.74
CA GLU A 40 9.16 14.78 9.66
C GLU A 40 8.36 13.50 9.41
N GLN A 41 7.24 13.32 10.14
CA GLN A 41 6.33 12.19 9.93
C GLN A 41 5.72 12.19 8.52
N TYR A 42 5.37 13.37 8.01
CA TYR A 42 4.89 13.53 6.64
C TYR A 42 5.95 13.08 5.64
N THR A 43 7.17 13.60 5.78
CA THR A 43 8.30 13.30 4.90
C THR A 43 8.58 11.80 4.87
N GLU A 44 8.72 11.18 6.04
CA GLU A 44 8.97 9.75 6.20
C GLU A 44 7.85 8.90 5.56
N ALA A 45 6.58 9.24 5.84
CA ALA A 45 5.44 8.52 5.28
C ALA A 45 5.41 8.60 3.74
N MET A 46 5.69 9.78 3.17
CA MET A 46 5.70 9.99 1.72
C MET A 46 6.92 9.32 1.06
N GLU A 47 8.09 9.32 1.70
CA GLU A 47 9.27 8.61 1.23
C GLU A 47 9.05 7.10 1.21
N ASN A 48 8.52 6.54 2.29
CA ASN A 48 8.18 5.12 2.39
C ASN A 48 7.18 4.70 1.30
N LEU A 49 6.13 5.49 1.08
CA LEU A 49 5.16 5.24 0.02
C LEU A 49 5.80 5.33 -1.37
N ASN A 50 6.63 6.35 -1.61
CA ASN A 50 7.34 6.53 -2.88
C ASN A 50 8.35 5.42 -3.17
N ASN A 51 9.03 4.90 -2.14
CA ASN A 51 9.96 3.78 -2.24
C ASN A 51 9.23 2.49 -2.62
N LYS A 52 8.06 2.23 -2.03
CA LYS A 52 7.21 1.08 -2.40
C LYS A 52 6.69 1.16 -3.82
N LEU A 53 6.39 2.36 -4.33
CA LEU A 53 5.90 2.54 -5.69
C LEU A 53 7.00 2.46 -6.75
N ARG A 54 8.27 2.66 -6.38
CA ARG A 54 9.43 2.70 -7.29
C ARG A 54 9.51 1.48 -8.23
N PRO A 55 9.28 0.22 -7.79
CA PRO A 55 9.37 -0.96 -8.67
C PRO A 55 8.27 -1.03 -9.75
N SER A 56 7.23 -0.21 -9.64
CA SER A 56 6.16 -0.11 -10.65
C SER A 56 6.37 1.01 -11.66
N ARG A 57 7.43 1.83 -11.53
CA ARG A 57 7.73 2.90 -12.47
C ARG A 57 8.31 2.37 -13.76
N SER A 58 8.11 3.12 -14.83
CA SER A 58 8.61 2.80 -16.16
C SER A 58 10.14 2.83 -16.16
N GLY A 59 10.75 1.86 -16.81
CA GLY A 59 12.20 1.76 -16.93
C GLY A 59 12.71 2.44 -18.20
N LYS A 60 14.03 2.48 -18.38
CA LYS A 60 14.64 2.93 -19.64
C LYS A 60 14.14 2.14 -20.85
N ALA A 61 13.87 0.84 -20.67
CA ALA A 61 13.31 -0.02 -21.70
C ALA A 61 11.94 0.46 -22.21
N ASP A 62 11.10 1.02 -21.33
CA ASP A 62 9.79 1.57 -21.70
C ASP A 62 9.96 2.83 -22.55
N GLY A 63 10.94 3.67 -22.22
CA GLY A 63 11.32 4.83 -23.02
C GLY A 63 11.81 4.45 -24.42
N VAL A 64 12.63 3.40 -24.52
CA VAL A 64 13.08 2.87 -25.83
C VAL A 64 11.90 2.32 -26.63
N LEU A 65 10.98 1.60 -26.00
CA LEU A 65 9.79 1.06 -26.67
C LEU A 65 8.89 2.17 -27.23
N LEU A 66 8.77 3.29 -26.50
CA LEU A 66 8.05 4.49 -26.95
C LEU A 66 8.80 5.21 -28.09
N ALA A 67 10.11 5.35 -27.98
CA ALA A 67 10.94 6.02 -28.99
C ALA A 67 11.04 5.21 -30.30
N ALA A 68 10.97 3.88 -30.22
CA ALA A 68 10.98 2.98 -31.38
C ALA A 68 9.75 3.15 -32.29
N GLY A 69 8.76 3.95 -31.89
CA GLY A 69 7.80 4.55 -32.81
C GLY A 69 6.79 3.58 -33.44
N PRO A 70 6.03 4.03 -34.45
CA PRO A 70 4.67 3.60 -34.81
C PRO A 70 4.56 2.23 -35.51
N LEU A 71 5.56 1.37 -35.39
CA LEU A 71 5.40 -0.03 -35.75
C LEU A 71 4.27 -0.62 -34.88
N LEU A 72 3.20 -1.08 -35.53
CA LEU A 72 1.95 -1.50 -34.86
C LEU A 72 2.15 -2.65 -33.85
N VAL A 73 3.17 -3.49 -34.07
CA VAL A 73 3.48 -4.64 -33.20
C VAL A 73 3.93 -4.19 -31.79
N PRO A 74 4.84 -3.21 -31.64
CA PRO A 74 5.15 -2.57 -30.35
C PRO A 74 3.94 -2.07 -29.53
N LEU A 75 2.90 -1.52 -30.16
CA LEU A 75 1.78 -0.90 -29.43
C LEU A 75 0.92 -1.91 -28.65
N ALA A 76 0.67 -3.09 -29.21
CA ALA A 76 -0.08 -4.14 -28.51
C ALA A 76 0.69 -4.65 -27.28
N LEU A 77 1.99 -4.90 -27.44
CA LEU A 77 2.87 -5.31 -26.34
C LEU A 77 2.99 -4.21 -25.27
N TRP A 78 3.09 -2.95 -25.69
CA TRP A 78 3.11 -1.80 -24.81
C TRP A 78 1.81 -1.70 -24.00
N GLY A 79 0.65 -1.85 -24.62
CA GLY A 79 -0.65 -1.79 -23.94
C GLY A 79 -0.82 -2.87 -22.87
N ILE A 80 -0.40 -4.12 -23.16
CA ILE A 80 -0.44 -5.23 -22.18
C ILE A 80 0.48 -4.92 -21.00
N ARG A 81 1.71 -4.48 -21.28
CA ARG A 81 2.71 -4.15 -20.26
C ARG A 81 2.24 -2.97 -19.41
N HIS A 82 1.75 -1.90 -20.02
CA HIS A 82 1.23 -0.72 -19.34
C HIS A 82 0.04 -1.06 -18.43
N ARG A 83 -0.86 -1.94 -18.87
CA ARG A 83 -1.95 -2.46 -18.04
C ARG A 83 -1.42 -3.22 -16.82
N ASN A 84 -0.43 -4.09 -17.01
CA ASN A 84 0.18 -4.84 -15.92
C ASN A 84 0.91 -3.92 -14.93
N GLN A 85 1.62 -2.92 -15.44
CA GLN A 85 2.29 -1.90 -14.64
C GLN A 85 1.29 -1.08 -13.82
N THR A 86 0.21 -0.62 -14.43
CA THR A 86 -0.87 0.12 -13.75
C THR A 86 -1.53 -0.73 -12.66
N LYS A 87 -1.80 -2.01 -12.94
CA LYS A 87 -2.33 -2.96 -11.94
C LYS A 87 -1.36 -3.13 -10.78
N ARG A 88 -0.06 -3.34 -11.06
CA ARG A 88 0.99 -3.48 -10.04
C ARG A 88 1.10 -2.23 -9.19
N ARG A 89 1.13 -1.06 -9.81
CA ARG A 89 1.18 0.24 -9.14
C ARG A 89 -0.01 0.43 -8.20
N LYS A 90 -1.22 0.14 -8.67
CA LYS A 90 -2.42 0.20 -7.84
C LYS A 90 -2.34 -0.72 -6.63
N ARG A 91 -1.84 -1.96 -6.79
CA ARG A 91 -1.64 -2.89 -5.67
C ARG A 91 -0.66 -2.31 -4.65
N LEU A 92 0.54 -1.92 -5.09
CA LEU A 92 1.57 -1.35 -4.21
C LEU A 92 1.11 -0.05 -3.52
N LEU A 93 0.29 0.77 -4.18
CA LEU A 93 -0.33 1.94 -3.57
C LEU A 93 -1.31 1.54 -2.45
N HIS A 94 -2.18 0.57 -2.70
CA HIS A 94 -3.10 0.06 -1.69
C HIS A 94 -2.36 -0.59 -0.51
N ASP A 95 -1.31 -1.35 -0.78
CA ASP A 95 -0.46 -1.98 0.25
C ASP A 95 0.23 -0.90 1.10
N GLY A 96 0.82 0.12 0.45
CA GLY A 96 1.43 1.25 1.15
C GLY A 96 0.44 2.05 2.00
N ILE A 97 -0.78 2.29 1.49
CA ILE A 97 -1.86 2.92 2.26
C ILE A 97 -2.26 2.05 3.46
N HIS A 98 -2.37 0.74 3.25
CA HIS A 98 -2.73 -0.19 4.32
C HIS A 98 -1.70 -0.18 5.44
N GLU A 99 -0.41 -0.28 5.11
CA GLU A 99 0.67 -0.21 6.09
C GLU A 99 0.70 1.14 6.83
N PHE A 100 0.52 2.25 6.14
CA PHE A 100 0.37 3.57 6.79
C PHE A 100 -0.79 3.57 7.80
N ASN A 101 -1.95 3.04 7.42
CA ASN A 101 -3.14 3.01 8.26
C ASN A 101 -3.00 2.07 9.48
N MET A 102 -2.09 1.10 9.42
CA MET A 102 -1.72 0.24 10.55
C MET A 102 -0.76 0.96 11.49
N GLN A 103 0.19 1.72 10.94
CA GLN A 103 1.19 2.47 11.71
C GLN A 103 0.58 3.69 12.44
N TYR A 104 -0.35 4.41 11.81
CA TYR A 104 -0.98 5.60 12.36
C TYR A 104 -2.46 5.36 12.66
N GLN A 105 -2.76 4.88 13.88
CA GLN A 105 -4.12 4.50 14.26
C GLN A 105 -5.12 5.69 14.26
N GLU A 106 -4.65 6.89 14.63
CA GLU A 106 -5.47 8.09 14.66
C GLU A 106 -5.68 8.74 13.28
N LEU A 107 -4.92 8.31 12.27
CA LEU A 107 -4.97 8.85 10.93
C LEU A 107 -5.53 7.83 9.95
N LEU A 108 -5.96 8.33 8.80
CA LEU A 108 -6.49 7.55 7.72
C LEU A 108 -6.00 8.14 6.40
N MET A 109 -5.19 7.37 5.70
CA MET A 109 -4.77 7.64 4.33
C MET A 109 -5.74 6.97 3.36
N ARG A 110 -6.17 7.73 2.34
CA ARG A 110 -7.15 7.27 1.35
C ARG A 110 -6.81 7.75 -0.05
N TRP A 111 -7.02 6.88 -1.02
CA TRP A 111 -6.96 7.23 -2.43
C TRP A 111 -8.35 7.61 -2.94
N ASN A 112 -8.54 8.88 -3.27
CA ASN A 112 -9.75 9.39 -3.90
C ASN A 112 -9.59 9.35 -5.42
N ARG A 113 -10.67 9.05 -6.15
CA ARG A 113 -10.62 8.85 -7.61
C ARG A 113 -11.37 9.88 -8.45
N ARG A 114 -12.12 10.81 -7.84
CA ARG A 114 -13.00 11.74 -8.55
C ARG A 114 -12.99 13.12 -7.89
N PRO A 115 -13.08 14.22 -8.67
CA PRO A 115 -13.00 14.29 -10.15
C PRO A 115 -11.60 13.92 -10.67
N GLU A 116 -10.56 14.23 -9.92
CA GLU A 116 -9.18 13.79 -10.16
C GLU A 116 -8.77 12.76 -9.10
N SER A 117 -7.75 11.97 -9.40
CA SER A 117 -7.26 10.99 -8.44
C SER A 117 -6.16 11.58 -7.57
N PHE A 118 -6.38 11.63 -6.26
CA PHE A 118 -5.45 12.22 -5.30
C PHE A 118 -5.43 11.45 -3.99
N LEU A 119 -4.31 11.53 -3.29
CA LEU A 119 -4.13 10.92 -1.97
C LEU A 119 -4.47 11.94 -0.89
N THR A 120 -5.24 11.53 0.12
CA THR A 120 -5.54 12.35 1.29
C THR A 120 -5.13 11.66 2.56
N ILE A 121 -4.77 12.46 3.57
CA ILE A 121 -4.59 12.02 4.95
C ILE A 121 -5.57 12.82 5.80
N GLU A 122 -6.44 12.13 6.52
CA GLU A 122 -7.44 12.73 7.39
C GLU A 122 -7.38 12.10 8.78
N ARG A 123 -7.88 12.81 9.81
CA ARG A 123 -8.05 12.20 11.12
C ARG A 123 -9.11 11.10 11.02
N ARG A 124 -8.81 9.92 11.56
CA ARG A 124 -9.77 8.83 11.65
C ARG A 124 -10.92 9.32 12.53
N HIS A 125 -12.12 9.38 11.98
CA HIS A 125 -13.31 9.57 12.79
C HIS A 125 -13.49 8.32 13.64
N THR A 126 -12.98 8.36 14.88
CA THR A 126 -13.55 7.51 15.92
C THR A 126 -14.98 7.98 16.06
N ASN A 127 -15.92 7.20 15.53
CA ASN A 127 -17.33 7.36 15.86
C ASN A 127 -17.48 7.02 17.35
N ASN A 128 -16.98 7.90 18.23
CA ASN A 128 -17.40 7.97 19.61
C ASN A 128 -18.74 8.70 19.62
N ASN A 129 -19.71 8.16 18.87
CA ASN A 129 -21.10 8.51 19.08
C ASN A 129 -21.49 7.69 20.32
N PRO A 130 -21.73 8.32 21.48
CA PRO A 130 -22.04 7.57 22.70
C PRO A 130 -23.28 6.66 22.53
N LEU A 131 -24.18 6.97 21.60
CA LEU A 131 -25.31 6.11 21.22
C LEU A 131 -24.90 4.73 20.65
N ASP A 132 -23.78 4.65 19.93
CA ASP A 132 -23.35 3.40 19.31
C ASP A 132 -22.66 2.47 20.34
N GLN A 133 -22.03 3.05 21.38
CA GLN A 133 -21.47 2.29 22.50
C GLN A 133 -22.57 1.68 23.40
N GLU A 134 -23.67 2.39 23.64
CA GLU A 134 -24.80 1.88 24.44
C GLU A 134 -25.50 0.69 23.73
N THR A 135 -25.62 0.75 22.41
CA THR A 135 -26.23 -0.33 21.60
C THR A 135 -25.32 -1.57 21.53
N ALA A 136 -24.00 -1.40 21.46
CA ALA A 136 -23.05 -2.52 21.46
C ALA A 136 -22.99 -3.24 22.81
N MET A 137 -23.10 -2.51 23.93
CA MET A 137 -23.17 -3.13 25.27
C MET A 137 -24.52 -3.84 25.50
N ALA A 138 -25.64 -3.25 25.06
CA ALA A 138 -26.96 -3.87 25.18
C ALA A 138 -27.07 -5.20 24.41
N HIS A 139 -26.40 -5.33 23.26
CA HIS A 139 -26.38 -6.57 22.48
C HIS A 139 -25.49 -7.67 23.09
N ALA A 140 -24.42 -7.31 23.81
CA ALA A 140 -23.57 -8.28 24.49
C ALA A 140 -24.28 -8.90 25.70
N THR A 141 -25.15 -8.16 26.38
CA THR A 141 -25.93 -8.66 27.53
C THR A 141 -27.04 -9.65 27.11
N LEU A 142 -27.61 -9.53 25.91
CA LEU A 142 -28.71 -10.39 25.46
C LEU A 142 -28.29 -11.75 24.87
N VAL A 143 -26.99 -11.98 24.63
CA VAL A 143 -26.50 -13.24 24.02
C VAL A 143 -25.99 -14.24 25.07
N SER A 144 -25.92 -13.87 26.35
CA SER A 144 -25.51 -14.78 27.43
C SER A 144 -26.59 -15.75 27.92
N ASP A 145 -27.87 -15.57 27.55
CA ASP A 145 -28.98 -16.38 28.10
C ASP A 145 -29.51 -17.49 27.16
N VAL A 146 -28.87 -17.72 26.00
CA VAL A 146 -29.28 -18.79 25.08
C VAL A 146 -28.10 -19.70 24.73
N ILE A 147 -27.63 -20.47 25.70
CA ILE A 147 -26.80 -21.65 25.45
C ILE A 147 -27.49 -22.87 26.04
N ALA A 148 -28.24 -23.57 25.19
CA ALA A 148 -28.62 -24.96 25.42
C ALA A 148 -27.38 -25.86 25.16
N PRO A 149 -27.09 -26.85 26.02
CA PRO A 149 -25.97 -27.77 25.82
C PRO A 149 -26.31 -28.77 24.70
N SER A 150 -25.66 -28.63 23.53
CA SER A 150 -25.72 -29.64 22.47
C SER A 150 -24.43 -30.47 22.48
N THR A 151 -24.63 -31.66 23.03
CA THR A 151 -23.92 -32.94 22.96
C THR A 151 -22.82 -33.11 21.88
N LEU A 152 -21.63 -33.45 22.39
CA LEU A 152 -20.58 -34.35 21.87
C LEU A 152 -20.65 -34.84 20.41
N ALA A 153 -19.57 -34.58 19.67
CA ALA A 153 -19.02 -35.52 18.69
C ALA A 153 -17.47 -35.57 18.82
N PRO A 154 -16.83 -36.74 18.76
CA PRO A 154 -15.40 -36.92 19.00
C PRO A 154 -14.52 -36.51 17.78
N PRO A 155 -13.26 -36.10 18.02
CA PRO A 155 -12.34 -35.67 16.97
C PRO A 155 -11.71 -36.85 16.21
N GLY A 156 -11.84 -36.83 14.88
CA GLY A 156 -11.09 -37.71 13.98
C GLY A 156 -9.65 -37.23 13.83
N ASN A 157 -8.70 -38.09 14.22
CA ASN A 157 -7.26 -37.93 13.99
C ASN A 157 -6.96 -37.80 12.48
N MET A 158 -6.54 -36.62 12.03
CA MET A 158 -5.86 -36.45 10.75
C MET A 158 -4.36 -36.29 11.00
N THR A 159 -3.63 -37.35 10.71
CA THR A 159 -2.17 -37.43 10.72
C THR A 159 -1.58 -36.53 9.61
N PRO A 160 -0.73 -35.53 9.91
CA PRO A 160 -0.03 -34.80 8.87
C PRO A 160 1.16 -35.60 8.35
N GLN A 161 1.18 -35.90 7.05
CA GLN A 161 2.36 -36.41 6.36
C GLN A 161 3.45 -35.34 6.29
N HIS A 162 4.57 -35.60 6.97
CA HIS A 162 5.81 -34.85 6.83
C HIS A 162 6.41 -35.06 5.43
N HIS A 163 6.37 -34.05 4.57
CA HIS A 163 7.23 -34.01 3.38
C HIS A 163 8.56 -33.35 3.75
N GLN A 164 9.60 -34.17 3.81
CA GLN A 164 10.98 -33.75 4.07
C GLN A 164 11.59 -33.21 2.77
N THR A 165 11.76 -31.90 2.67
CA THR A 165 12.46 -31.25 1.55
C THR A 165 13.96 -31.28 1.85
N VAL A 166 14.70 -32.05 1.07
CA VAL A 166 16.17 -32.13 1.09
C VAL A 166 16.73 -30.82 0.53
N ILE A 167 17.34 -30.00 1.38
CA ILE A 167 18.08 -28.80 0.99
C ILE A 167 19.48 -29.24 0.55
N GLN A 168 19.79 -29.11 -0.75
CA GLN A 168 21.16 -29.24 -1.25
C GLN A 168 21.96 -27.96 -0.90
N PRO A 169 23.20 -28.09 -0.39
CA PRO A 169 24.08 -26.95 -0.19
C PRO A 169 24.61 -26.43 -1.53
N HIS A 170 24.23 -25.20 -1.88
CA HIS A 170 24.78 -24.45 -3.01
C HIS A 170 26.22 -24.04 -2.69
N MET A 171 27.20 -24.62 -3.39
CA MET A 171 28.61 -24.22 -3.27
C MET A 171 28.79 -22.77 -3.74
N ALA A 172 29.46 -21.96 -2.92
CA ALA A 172 29.85 -20.60 -3.28
C ALA A 172 31.09 -20.63 -4.20
N PRO A 173 31.15 -19.80 -5.26
CA PRO A 173 32.37 -19.63 -6.04
C PRO A 173 33.39 -18.80 -5.27
N SER A 174 34.62 -19.30 -5.24
CA SER A 174 35.81 -18.67 -4.66
C SER A 174 36.20 -17.39 -5.41
N GLU A 175 36.41 -16.31 -4.66
CA GLU A 175 36.96 -15.05 -5.16
C GLU A 175 38.45 -15.19 -5.53
N PRO A 176 38.91 -14.63 -6.66
CA PRO A 176 40.33 -14.53 -6.96
C PRO A 176 40.98 -13.38 -6.17
N SER A 177 42.00 -13.74 -5.39
CA SER A 177 42.98 -12.82 -4.82
C SER A 177 43.57 -11.89 -5.89
N SER A 178 43.28 -10.60 -5.79
CA SER A 178 44.04 -9.57 -6.49
C SER A 178 45.22 -9.14 -5.62
N SER A 179 46.34 -9.82 -5.81
CA SER A 179 47.65 -9.36 -5.35
C SER A 179 48.11 -8.18 -6.20
N GLY A 180 48.36 -7.05 -5.54
CA GLY A 180 49.47 -6.13 -5.76
C GLY A 180 49.69 -5.49 -7.15
N LEU A 181 49.91 -4.17 -7.16
CA LEU A 181 51.15 -3.55 -7.64
C LEU A 181 51.10 -2.04 -7.38
N VAL A 182 52.05 -1.61 -6.53
CA VAL A 182 52.81 -0.34 -6.46
C VAL A 182 52.06 0.98 -6.58
#